data_AF-A0A1C4VZC4-F1
#
_entry.id   AF-A0A1C4VZC4-F1
#
_cell.length_a   1.000
_cell.length_b   1.000
_cell.length_c   1.000
_cell.angle_alpha   90.00
_cell.angle_beta   90.00
_cell.angle_gamma   90.00
#
_symmetry.space_group_name_H-M   'P 1'
#
loop_
_entity.id
_entity.type
_entity.pdbx_description
1 polymer ?
#
loop_
_entity_poly.entity_id
_entity_poly.type
_entity_poly.pdbx_seq_one_letter_code
_entity_poly.pdbx_strand_id
1 'polypeptide(L)'
;MVGEPLTGAVANSGLTVVYACVSSADHESDLNRQVARVAVWATGQKLAVGRVVTEVGSALDGRRKELLALLRDPAVTTIVVEHRDRFARFGAEYVEASLAAQGRRLLVVDPAGVDDDLVRDVTEILTSLCARLHGRSAAADRVRRAVEAATEGGPE
;
A
#
# COMPACT_ATOMS: atom_id res chain seq x y z
N MET A 1 -2.13 27.29 -39.21
CA MET A 1 -3.07 26.17 -39.21
C MET A 1 -3.28 25.80 -37.75
N VAL A 2 -4.27 26.42 -37.13
CA VAL A 2 -4.60 26.29 -35.71
C VAL A 2 -5.47 25.04 -35.58
N GLY A 3 -5.04 24.08 -34.78
CA GLY A 3 -5.90 23.00 -34.29
C GLY A 3 -6.08 23.20 -32.79
N GLU A 4 -7.23 23.76 -32.39
CA GLU A 4 -7.67 23.73 -31.00
C GLU A 4 -7.91 22.27 -30.57
N PRO A 5 -7.45 21.81 -29.40
CA PRO A 5 -7.97 20.59 -28.84
C PRO A 5 -9.29 20.88 -28.10
N LEU A 6 -10.37 20.55 -28.80
CA LEU A 6 -11.64 20.02 -28.32
C LEU A 6 -11.93 20.20 -26.82
N THR A 7 -12.73 21.23 -26.55
CA THR A 7 -13.62 21.33 -25.40
C THR A 7 -14.50 20.08 -25.32
N GLY A 8 -14.32 19.26 -24.28
CA GLY A 8 -15.16 18.10 -24.06
C GLY A 8 -14.60 17.03 -23.14
N ALA A 9 -13.82 17.38 -22.10
CA ALA A 9 -13.62 16.44 -21.01
C ALA A 9 -14.93 16.37 -20.22
N VAL A 10 -15.83 15.46 -20.60
CA VAL A 10 -16.84 14.95 -19.68
C VAL A 10 -16.06 14.52 -18.46
N ALA A 11 -16.27 15.20 -17.34
CA ALA A 11 -15.74 14.78 -16.05
C ALA A 11 -16.31 13.40 -15.79
N ASN A 12 -15.55 12.36 -16.17
CA ASN A 12 -15.77 11.03 -15.66
C ASN A 12 -15.59 11.22 -14.15
N SER A 13 -16.69 11.31 -13.42
CA SER A 13 -16.70 11.51 -11.96
C SER A 13 -16.18 10.22 -11.34
N GLY A 14 -14.88 10.00 -11.49
CA GLY A 14 -14.24 8.78 -11.12
C GLY A 14 -14.27 8.63 -9.61
N LEU A 15 -14.40 7.39 -9.17
CA LEU A 15 -14.48 7.04 -7.77
C LEU A 15 -13.15 7.32 -7.09
N THR A 16 -13.20 8.10 -6.00
CA THR A 16 -12.09 8.24 -5.06
C THR A 16 -12.28 7.22 -3.95
N VAL A 17 -11.26 6.38 -3.76
CA VAL A 17 -11.27 5.30 -2.78
C VAL A 17 -10.19 5.54 -1.74
N VAL A 18 -10.54 5.42 -0.46
CA VAL A 18 -9.57 5.29 0.62
C VAL A 18 -9.21 3.81 0.75
N TYR A 19 -7.93 3.49 0.66
CA TYR A 19 -7.40 2.15 0.88
C TYR A 19 -6.52 2.15 2.14
N ALA A 20 -6.84 1.27 3.07
CA ALA A 20 -6.14 1.09 4.33
C ALA A 20 -5.78 -0.39 4.50
N CYS A 21 -4.60 -0.69 5.03
CA CYS A 21 -4.20 -2.08 5.25
C CYS A 21 -3.28 -2.24 6.46
N VAL A 22 -3.39 -3.41 7.07
CA VAL A 22 -2.54 -3.87 8.19
C VAL A 22 -2.09 -5.30 7.93
N SER A 23 -1.00 -5.73 8.55
CA SER A 23 -0.43 -7.05 8.33
C SER A 23 -1.08 -8.17 9.15
N SER A 24 -1.67 -7.84 10.30
CA SER A 24 -2.40 -8.77 11.16
C SER A 24 -3.76 -8.19 11.54
N ALA A 25 -4.76 -9.07 11.69
CA ALA A 25 -6.10 -8.70 12.16
C ALA A 25 -6.07 -8.12 13.58
N ASP A 26 -5.04 -8.41 14.38
CA ASP A 26 -4.87 -7.86 15.72
C ASP A 26 -4.73 -6.32 15.72
N HIS A 27 -4.40 -5.72 14.58
CA HIS A 27 -4.23 -4.27 14.40
C HIS A 27 -5.49 -3.58 13.84
N GLU A 28 -6.68 -4.14 14.05
CA GLU A 28 -7.95 -3.55 13.58
C GLU A 28 -8.15 -2.10 14.07
N SER A 29 -7.73 -1.81 15.32
CA SER A 29 -7.83 -0.45 15.86
C SER A 29 -6.98 0.56 15.08
N ASP A 30 -5.81 0.16 14.59
CA ASP A 30 -4.93 1.01 13.79
C ASP A 30 -5.46 1.19 12.37
N LEU A 31 -6.09 0.16 11.81
CA LEU A 31 -6.78 0.23 10.52
C LEU A 31 -7.90 1.28 10.55
N ASN A 32 -8.71 1.29 11.61
CA ASN A 32 -9.77 2.29 11.79
C ASN A 32 -9.21 3.71 11.96
N ARG A 33 -8.12 3.88 12.71
CA ARG A 33 -7.44 5.17 12.87
C ARG A 33 -6.85 5.67 11.55
N GLN A 34 -6.24 4.77 10.76
CA GLN A 34 -5.71 5.05 9.44
C GLN A 34 -6.82 5.57 8.51
N VAL A 35 -7.95 4.85 8.43
CA VAL A 35 -9.11 5.29 7.64
C VAL A 35 -9.57 6.69 8.05
N ALA A 36 -9.67 6.95 9.35
CA ALA A 36 -10.10 8.25 9.86
C ALA A 36 -9.14 9.38 9.45
N ARG A 37 -7.82 9.19 9.60
CA ARG A 37 -6.81 10.19 9.20
C ARG A 37 -6.84 10.46 7.70
N VAL A 38 -6.94 9.41 6.88
CA VAL A 38 -7.01 9.56 5.42
C VAL A 38 -8.30 10.25 4.99
N ALA A 39 -9.44 9.93 5.62
CA ALA A 39 -10.73 10.58 5.31
C ALA A 39 -10.73 12.07 5.67
N VAL A 40 -10.14 12.44 6.82
CA VAL A 40 -9.97 13.85 7.22
C VAL A 40 -9.09 14.59 6.21
N TRP A 41 -7.96 14.00 5.81
CA TRP A 41 -7.09 14.58 4.81
C TRP A 41 -7.80 14.75 3.46
N ALA A 42 -8.52 13.73 2.97
CA ALA A 42 -9.25 13.78 1.71
C ALA A 42 -10.31 14.89 1.70
N THR A 43 -11.01 15.05 2.82
CA THR A 43 -11.97 16.15 3.03
C THR A 43 -11.28 17.51 2.93
N GLY A 44 -10.10 17.66 3.55
CA GLY A 44 -9.28 18.88 3.44
C GLY A 44 -8.84 19.19 2.01
N GLN A 45 -8.62 18.15 1.20
CA GLN A 45 -8.30 18.27 -0.23
C GLN A 45 -9.53 18.45 -1.13
N LYS A 46 -10.74 18.60 -0.56
CA LYS A 46 -12.02 18.68 -1.28
C LYS A 46 -12.29 17.45 -2.18
N LEU A 47 -11.75 16.30 -1.79
CA LEU A 47 -12.00 15.02 -2.46
C LEU A 47 -13.18 14.32 -1.79
N ALA A 48 -14.22 14.03 -2.55
CA ALA A 48 -15.35 13.23 -2.08
C ALA A 48 -14.95 11.74 -2.07
N VAL A 49 -14.79 11.16 -0.88
CA VAL A 49 -14.54 9.72 -0.73
C VAL A 49 -15.82 8.96 -1.02
N GLY A 50 -15.83 8.17 -2.09
CA GLY A 50 -17.01 7.38 -2.48
C GLY A 50 -16.97 5.93 -1.98
N ARG A 51 -15.80 5.43 -1.59
CA ARG A 51 -15.64 4.08 -1.04
C ARG A 51 -14.43 4.03 -0.09
N VAL A 52 -14.56 3.29 1.00
CA VAL A 52 -13.45 2.90 1.88
C VAL A 52 -13.24 1.40 1.70
N VAL A 53 -11.99 0.99 1.52
CA VAL A 53 -11.59 -0.41 1.41
C VAL A 53 -10.49 -0.68 2.42
N THR A 54 -10.69 -1.70 3.23
CA THR A 54 -9.74 -2.15 4.25
C THR A 54 -9.27 -3.56 3.92
N GLU A 55 -8.02 -3.87 4.22
CA GLU A 55 -7.46 -5.19 3.93
C GLU A 55 -6.46 -5.63 5.02
N VAL A 56 -6.56 -6.88 5.43
CA VAL A 56 -5.53 -7.52 6.26
C VAL A 56 -4.61 -8.32 5.35
N GLY A 57 -3.36 -7.90 5.25
CA GLY A 57 -2.33 -8.53 4.43
C GLY A 57 -1.03 -7.73 4.45
N SER A 58 0.09 -8.43 4.32
CA SER A 58 1.41 -7.80 4.24
C SER A 58 1.52 -6.89 3.02
N ALA A 59 2.21 -5.77 3.16
CA ALA A 59 2.56 -4.90 2.03
C ALA A 59 3.47 -5.59 0.99
N LEU A 60 4.07 -6.72 1.37
CA LEU A 60 4.86 -7.60 0.51
C LEU A 60 3.99 -8.60 -0.28
N ASP A 61 2.73 -8.79 0.10
CA ASP A 61 1.84 -9.71 -0.60
C ASP A 61 1.23 -9.05 -1.84
N GLY A 62 1.73 -9.45 -3.00
CA GLY A 62 1.20 -9.06 -4.32
C GLY A 62 -0.14 -9.73 -4.68
N ARG A 63 -0.72 -10.57 -3.81
CA ARG A 63 -2.01 -11.25 -4.03
C ARG A 63 -3.17 -10.68 -3.22
N ARG A 64 -2.94 -9.56 -2.52
CA ARG A 64 -3.95 -8.78 -1.81
C ARG A 64 -5.18 -8.55 -2.69
N LYS A 65 -6.29 -9.20 -2.34
CA LYS A 65 -7.49 -9.33 -3.18
C LYS A 65 -8.20 -7.99 -3.34
N GLU A 66 -8.27 -7.21 -2.26
CA GLU A 66 -8.96 -5.93 -2.27
C GLU A 66 -8.15 -4.90 -3.07
N LEU A 67 -6.84 -4.83 -2.84
CA LEU A 67 -5.94 -4.01 -3.66
C LEU A 67 -6.03 -4.37 -5.15
N LEU A 68 -5.97 -5.66 -5.49
CA LEU A 68 -6.09 -6.10 -6.89
C LEU A 68 -7.47 -5.78 -7.49
N ALA A 69 -8.54 -5.84 -6.69
CA ALA A 69 -9.87 -5.43 -7.14
C ALA A 69 -9.91 -3.93 -7.46
N LEU A 70 -9.32 -3.07 -6.62
CA LEU A 70 -9.21 -1.63 -6.87
C LEU A 70 -8.42 -1.31 -8.13
N LEU A 71 -7.29 -2.00 -8.34
CA LEU A 71 -6.45 -1.77 -9.52
C LEU A 71 -7.15 -2.20 -10.82
N ARG A 72 -7.99 -3.24 -10.77
CA ARG A 72 -8.76 -3.73 -11.93
C ARG A 72 -10.01 -2.90 -12.24
N ASP A 73 -10.58 -2.22 -11.25
CA ASP A 73 -11.80 -1.43 -11.40
C ASP A 73 -11.51 -0.09 -12.10
N PRO A 74 -11.94 0.10 -13.37
CA PRO A 74 -11.67 1.33 -14.10
C PRO A 74 -12.46 2.53 -13.58
N ALA A 75 -13.52 2.31 -12.78
CA ALA A 75 -14.25 3.40 -12.14
C ALA A 75 -13.41 4.05 -11.03
N VAL A 76 -12.45 3.33 -10.44
CA VAL A 76 -11.52 3.85 -9.43
C VAL A 76 -10.45 4.71 -10.09
N THR A 77 -10.62 6.01 -10.05
CA THR A 77 -9.66 6.95 -10.66
C THR A 77 -8.66 7.53 -9.67
N THR A 78 -9.01 7.57 -8.39
CA THR A 78 -8.12 8.04 -7.33
C THR A 78 -8.12 7.02 -6.20
N ILE A 79 -6.93 6.52 -5.85
CA ILE A 79 -6.71 5.71 -4.65
C ILE A 79 -5.96 6.59 -3.66
N VAL A 80 -6.44 6.71 -2.44
CA VAL A 80 -5.81 7.47 -1.37
C VAL A 80 -5.34 6.49 -0.30
N VAL A 81 -4.06 6.56 0.03
CA VAL A 81 -3.42 5.74 1.06
C VAL A 81 -2.73 6.64 2.06
N GLU A 82 -2.55 6.16 3.28
CA GLU A 82 -1.83 6.93 4.28
C GLU A 82 -0.35 7.04 3.94
N HIS A 83 0.31 5.89 3.81
CA HIS A 83 1.74 5.78 3.51
C HIS A 83 1.98 4.88 2.30
N ARG A 84 3.02 5.20 1.52
CA ARG A 84 3.40 4.48 0.30
C ARG A 84 3.85 3.04 0.59
N ASP A 85 4.61 2.85 1.65
CA ASP A 85 5.15 1.55 2.10
C ASP A 85 4.05 0.57 2.51
N ARG A 86 2.95 1.05 3.11
CA ARG A 86 1.76 0.24 3.41
C ARG A 86 1.00 -0.14 2.13
N PHE A 87 0.95 0.77 1.15
CA PHE A 87 0.38 0.44 -0.15
C PHE A 87 1.15 -0.67 -0.85
N ALA A 88 2.47 -0.61 -0.91
CA ALA A 88 3.34 -1.70 -1.35
C ALA A 88 4.76 -1.44 -0.86
N ARG A 89 5.39 -2.47 -0.26
CA ARG A 89 6.77 -2.31 0.24
C ARG A 89 7.77 -2.07 -0.88
N PHE A 90 7.49 -2.64 -2.05
CA PHE A 90 8.27 -2.45 -3.27
C PHE A 90 7.33 -2.28 -4.47
N GLY A 91 7.76 -1.51 -5.47
CA GLY A 91 7.08 -1.40 -6.75
C GLY A 91 5.84 -0.52 -6.75
N ALA A 92 5.61 0.26 -5.68
CA ALA A 92 4.60 1.31 -5.67
C ALA A 92 4.81 2.30 -6.84
N GLU A 93 6.07 2.55 -7.22
CA GLU A 93 6.47 3.42 -8.35
C GLU A 93 5.91 2.90 -9.67
N TYR A 94 5.97 1.58 -9.88
CA TYR A 94 5.48 0.94 -11.10
C TYR A 94 3.95 1.00 -11.17
N VAL A 95 3.28 0.81 -10.02
CA VAL A 95 1.82 0.90 -9.95
C VAL A 95 1.35 2.34 -10.15
N GLU A 96 2.02 3.32 -9.52
CA GLU A 96 1.78 4.75 -9.73
C GLU A 96 1.91 5.14 -11.20
N ALA A 97 3.02 4.75 -11.85
CA ALA A 97 3.24 5.01 -13.26
C ALA A 97 2.16 4.36 -14.16
N SER A 98 1.75 3.13 -13.83
CA SER A 98 0.70 2.42 -14.55
C SER A 98 -0.67 3.08 -14.39
N LEU A 99 -1.00 3.57 -13.20
CA LEU A 99 -2.22 4.34 -12.94
C LEU A 99 -2.19 5.66 -13.71
N ALA A 100 -1.06 6.39 -13.66
CA ALA A 100 -0.90 7.66 -14.35
C ALA A 100 -1.08 7.54 -15.86
N ALA A 101 -0.57 6.47 -16.47
CA ALA A 101 -0.76 6.17 -17.89
C ALA A 101 -2.25 5.96 -18.27
N GLN A 102 -3.11 5.63 -17.31
CA GLN A 102 -4.55 5.46 -17.48
C GLN A 102 -5.36 6.70 -17.07
N GLY A 103 -4.70 7.82 -16.74
CA GLY A 103 -5.36 9.01 -16.19
C GLY A 103 -5.89 8.81 -14.76
N ARG A 104 -5.38 7.79 -14.06
CA ARG A 104 -5.69 7.47 -12.67
C ARG A 104 -4.52 7.91 -11.79
N ARG A 105 -4.73 8.04 -10.48
CA ARG A 105 -3.68 8.49 -9.56
C ARG A 105 -3.74 7.81 -8.20
N LEU A 106 -2.57 7.62 -7.61
CA LEU A 106 -2.39 7.27 -6.20
C LEU A 106 -2.03 8.56 -5.45
N LEU A 107 -2.72 8.83 -4.35
CA LEU A 107 -2.42 9.93 -3.44
C LEU A 107 -1.93 9.35 -2.11
N VAL A 108 -0.81 9.85 -1.63
CA VAL A 108 -0.20 9.46 -0.35
C VAL A 108 -0.35 10.62 0.61
N VAL A 109 -1.01 10.39 1.76
CA VAL A 109 -1.30 11.43 2.75
C VAL A 109 -0.04 11.89 3.47
N ASP A 110 0.75 10.93 3.93
CA ASP A 110 2.00 11.16 4.64
C ASP A 110 3.13 10.39 3.96
N PRO A 111 4.02 11.09 3.23
CA PRO A 111 5.13 10.46 2.55
C PRO A 111 6.24 10.01 3.51
N ALA A 112 6.25 10.48 4.77
CA ALA A 112 7.14 9.92 5.79
C ALA A 112 6.61 8.52 6.13
N GLY A 113 7.29 7.49 5.61
CA GLY A 113 6.96 6.10 5.90
C GLY A 113 7.09 5.79 7.39
N VAL A 114 6.42 4.74 7.84
CA VAL A 114 6.50 4.31 9.24
C VAL A 114 7.43 3.10 9.30
N ASP A 115 8.58 3.26 9.97
CA ASP A 115 9.59 2.19 10.09
C ASP A 115 9.14 1.01 10.98
N ASP A 116 8.00 1.13 11.68
CA ASP A 116 7.50 0.15 12.65
C ASP A 116 7.33 -1.27 12.08
N ASP A 117 7.26 -1.41 10.74
CA ASP A 117 7.07 -2.68 10.07
C ASP A 117 8.31 -3.22 9.32
N LEU A 118 9.44 -2.50 9.30
CA LEU A 118 10.62 -2.90 8.52
C LEU A 118 11.21 -4.25 8.98
N VAL A 119 11.35 -4.47 10.29
CA VAL A 119 11.89 -5.73 10.84
C VAL A 119 10.98 -6.90 10.46
N ARG A 120 9.67 -6.69 10.53
CA ARG A 120 8.66 -7.69 10.16
C ARG A 120 8.74 -8.01 8.66
N ASP A 121 8.84 -6.99 7.82
CA ASP A 121 8.97 -7.15 6.38
C ASP A 121 10.26 -7.89 5.99
N VAL A 122 11.41 -7.53 6.58
CA VAL A 122 12.68 -8.24 6.37
C VAL A 122 12.59 -9.69 6.81
N THR A 123 11.98 -9.95 7.98
CA THR A 123 11.75 -11.31 8.49
C THR A 123 10.88 -12.12 7.53
N GLU A 124 9.82 -11.54 6.99
CA GLU A 124 8.93 -12.21 6.03
C GLU A 124 9.66 -12.54 4.71
N ILE A 125 10.41 -11.59 4.16
CA ILE A 125 11.20 -11.79 2.93
C ILE A 125 12.22 -12.91 3.12
N LEU A 126 13.03 -12.82 4.18
CA LEU A 126 14.06 -13.83 4.47
C LEU A 126 13.43 -15.19 4.76
N THR A 127 12.31 -15.24 5.47
CA THR A 127 11.57 -16.51 5.73
C THR A 127 11.09 -17.14 4.44
N SER A 128 10.51 -16.35 3.54
CA SER A 128 10.06 -16.81 2.22
C SER A 128 11.22 -17.34 1.37
N LEU A 129 12.34 -16.62 1.34
CA LEU A 129 13.54 -17.03 0.61
C LEU A 129 14.17 -18.30 1.22
N CYS A 130 14.34 -18.36 2.54
CA CYS A 130 14.87 -19.53 3.24
C CYS A 130 13.98 -20.76 3.07
N ALA A 131 12.65 -20.60 3.10
CA ALA A 131 11.72 -21.70 2.86
C ALA A 131 11.87 -22.27 1.44
N ARG A 132 12.14 -21.42 0.44
CA ARG A 132 12.40 -21.83 -0.95
C ARG A 132 13.78 -22.47 -1.14
N LEU A 133 14.80 -21.99 -0.42
CA LEU A 133 16.18 -22.48 -0.53
C LEU A 133 16.44 -23.77 0.26
N HIS A 134 15.83 -23.91 1.44
CA HIS A 134 16.18 -24.96 2.42
C HIS A 134 15.00 -25.81 2.88
N GLY A 135 13.79 -25.55 2.38
CA GLY A 135 12.56 -26.21 2.84
C GLY A 135 11.94 -25.55 4.07
N ARG A 136 10.64 -25.82 4.29
CA ARG A 136 9.81 -25.08 5.27
C ARG A 136 10.18 -25.33 6.73
N SER A 137 10.69 -26.52 7.06
CA SER A 137 10.74 -27.02 8.44
C SER A 137 11.75 -26.31 9.36
N ALA A 138 12.66 -25.48 8.84
CA ALA A 138 13.65 -24.77 9.64
C ALA A 138 13.84 -23.29 9.25
N ALA A 139 13.02 -22.76 8.33
CA ALA A 139 13.23 -21.42 7.77
C ALA A 139 12.94 -20.32 8.81
N ALA A 140 11.79 -20.39 9.49
CA ALA A 140 11.35 -19.36 10.43
C ALA A 140 12.33 -19.17 11.60
N ASP A 141 12.75 -20.25 12.28
CA ASP A 141 13.68 -20.17 13.41
C ASP A 141 15.10 -19.77 13.03
N ARG A 142 15.55 -20.09 11.81
CA ARG A 142 16.86 -19.63 11.32
C ARG A 142 16.82 -18.15 11.00
N VAL A 143 15.76 -17.68 10.35
CA VAL A 143 15.60 -16.28 9.98
C VAL A 143 15.39 -15.42 11.21
N ARG A 144 14.54 -15.84 12.15
CA ARG A 144 14.34 -15.15 13.43
C ARG A 144 15.67 -14.90 14.14
N ARG A 145 16.49 -15.95 14.33
CA ARG A 145 17.82 -15.82 14.95
C ARG A 145 18.77 -14.90 14.17
N ALA A 146 18.73 -14.94 12.84
CA ALA A 146 19.58 -14.10 12.00
C ALA A 146 19.16 -12.62 12.07
N VAL A 147 17.85 -12.34 12.12
CA VAL A 147 17.31 -10.98 12.27
C VAL A 147 17.59 -10.45 13.67
N GLU A 148 17.33 -11.24 14.72
CA GLU A 148 17.63 -10.90 16.12
C GLU A 148 19.11 -10.48 16.27
N ALA A 149 20.04 -11.31 15.77
CA ALA A 149 21.48 -11.01 15.82
C ALA A 149 21.89 -9.74 15.05
N ALA A 150 21.18 -9.39 13.98
CA ALA A 150 21.43 -8.18 13.20
C ALA A 150 20.84 -6.92 13.87
N THR A 151 19.76 -7.06 14.64
CA THR A 151 19.10 -5.95 15.34
C THR A 151 19.72 -5.65 16.71
N GLU A 152 20.36 -6.62 17.36
CA GLU A 152 21.05 -6.44 18.65
C GLU A 152 22.43 -5.77 18.54
N GLY A 153 22.93 -5.54 17.31
CA GLY A 153 24.27 -5.00 17.03
C GLY A 153 24.33 -3.54 16.55
N GLY A 154 23.29 -2.73 16.75
CA GLY A 154 23.31 -1.28 16.41
C GLY A 154 24.27 -0.48 17.32
N PRO A 155 24.98 0.54 16.81
CA PRO A 155 26.05 1.21 17.55
C PRO A 155 25.51 2.04 18.73
N GLU A 156 26.27 2.07 19.82
CA GLU A 156 26.13 3.04 20.94
C GLU A 156 26.23 4.49 20.46
#